data_AF-A0A354AZ45-F1
#
_entry.id   AF-A0A354AZ45-F1
#
_cell.length_a   1.000
_cell.length_b   1.000
_cell.length_c   1.000
_cell.angle_alpha   90.00
_cell.angle_beta   90.00
_cell.angle_gamma   90.00
#
_symmetry.space_group_name_H-M   'P 1'
#
loop_
_entity.id
_entity.type
_entity.pdbx_description
1 polymer ?
#
loop_
_entity_poly.entity_id
_entity_poly.type
_entity_poly.pdbx_seq_one_letter_code
_entity_poly.pdbx_strand_id
1 'polypeptide(L)' 'TLTWILAYKEGNGLKAGAIRKAMLHLLGPAQNQADDLGYVPLRGSILKAAKAAVAKIGA' A
#
# COMPACT_ATOMS: atom_id res chain seq x y z
N THR A 1 -0.10 7.51 -15.54
CA THR A 1 0.62 6.26 -15.23
C THR A 1 0.52 6.00 -13.73
N LEU A 2 0.69 4.77 -13.27
CA LEU A 2 0.71 4.42 -11.85
C LEU A 2 2.13 4.17 -11.37
N THR A 3 2.44 4.61 -10.16
CA THR A 3 3.62 4.17 -9.41
C THR A 3 3.22 2.96 -8.57
N TRP A 4 4.12 1.99 -8.47
CA TRP A 4 3.84 0.67 -7.90
C TRP A 4 4.95 0.24 -6.96
N ILE A 5 4.55 -0.53 -5.94
CA ILE A 5 5.44 -1.15 -4.96
C ILE A 5 5.23 -2.66 -5.08
N LEU A 6 6.32 -3.41 -5.24
CA LEU A 6 6.31 -4.87 -5.23
C LEU A 6 6.45 -5.37 -3.78
N ALA A 7 5.50 -6.17 -3.33
CA ALA A 7 5.57 -6.88 -2.05
C ALA A 7 5.17 -8.34 -2.25
N TYR A 8 5.86 -9.25 -1.55
CA TYR A 8 5.63 -10.68 -1.71
C TYR A 8 4.43 -11.15 -0.89
N LYS A 9 3.66 -12.06 -1.46
CA LYS A 9 2.60 -12.78 -0.73
C LYS A 9 3.21 -13.68 0.36
N GLU A 10 4.28 -14.39 0.04
CA GLU A 10 4.90 -15.40 0.91
C GLU A 10 6.40 -15.09 1.10
N GLY A 11 7.05 -15.69 2.11
CA GLY A 11 8.50 -15.54 2.34
C GLY A 11 8.93 -14.30 3.15
N ASN A 12 8.00 -13.49 3.66
CA ASN A 12 8.32 -12.30 4.46
C ASN A 12 8.68 -12.61 5.93
N GLY A 13 8.38 -13.84 6.41
CA GLY A 13 8.59 -14.25 7.81
C GLY A 13 7.96 -13.27 8.82
N LEU A 14 8.69 -13.00 9.91
CA LEU A 14 8.27 -12.08 10.98
C LEU A 14 8.04 -10.64 10.49
N LYS A 15 8.56 -10.26 9.31
CA LYS A 15 8.44 -8.88 8.78
C LYS A 15 7.09 -8.61 8.12
N ALA A 16 6.29 -9.64 7.82
CA ALA A 16 5.02 -9.49 7.10
C ALA A 16 4.10 -8.43 7.72
N GLY A 17 3.98 -8.43 9.06
CA GLY A 17 3.15 -7.47 9.79
C GLY A 17 3.61 -6.02 9.62
N ALA A 18 4.93 -5.78 9.70
CA ALA A 18 5.50 -4.45 9.54
C ALA A 18 5.33 -3.93 8.10
N ILE A 19 5.51 -4.79 7.10
CA ILE A 19 5.29 -4.46 5.69
C ILE A 19 3.83 -4.06 5.46
N ARG A 20 2.86 -4.86 5.94
CA ARG A 20 1.42 -4.52 5.85
C ARG A 20 1.12 -3.16 6.48
N LYS A 21 1.66 -2.90 7.67
CA LYS A 21 1.46 -1.64 8.39
C LYS A 21 1.96 -0.43 7.58
N ALA A 22 3.17 -0.53 7.02
CA ALA A 22 3.73 0.53 6.19
C ALA A 22 2.87 0.79 4.94
N MET A 23 2.49 -0.26 4.22
CA MET A 23 1.66 -0.13 3.01
C MET A 23 0.27 0.43 3.31
N LEU A 24 -0.35 0.03 4.43
CA LEU A 24 -1.66 0.58 4.84
C LEU A 24 -1.57 2.05 5.28
N HIS A 25 -0.44 2.49 5.82
CA HIS A 25 -0.20 3.90 6.09
C HIS A 25 -0.10 4.71 4.78
N LEU A 26 0.67 4.20 3.80
CA LEU A 26 0.79 4.81 2.47
C LEU A 26 -0.59 4.92 1.77
N LEU A 27 -1.39 3.86 1.82
CA LEU A 27 -2.74 3.80 1.23
C LEU A 27 -3.82 4.41 2.15
N GLY A 28 -3.44 5.10 3.21
CA GLY A 28 -4.36 5.67 4.19
C GLY A 28 -3.99 7.12 4.49
N PRO A 29 -3.51 7.43 5.70
CA PRO A 29 -3.18 8.81 6.09
C PRO A 29 -2.26 9.55 5.10
N ALA A 30 -1.26 8.86 4.55
CA ALA A 30 -0.28 9.49 3.67
C ALA A 30 -0.84 9.86 2.27
N GLN A 31 -2.04 9.39 1.92
CA GLN A 31 -2.70 9.83 0.68
C GLN A 31 -2.98 11.35 0.69
N ASN A 32 -3.14 11.95 1.87
CA ASN A 32 -3.33 13.39 2.02
C ASN A 32 -2.05 14.22 1.85
N GLN A 33 -0.89 13.56 1.74
CA GLN A 33 0.43 14.20 1.56
C GLN A 33 1.00 13.92 0.16
N ALA A 34 0.25 13.20 -0.68
CA ALA A 34 0.76 12.75 -1.96
C ALA A 34 0.92 13.93 -2.94
N ASP A 35 0.02 14.90 -2.89
CA ASP A 35 0.05 16.11 -3.72
C ASP A 35 1.23 17.03 -3.40
N ASP A 36 1.60 17.16 -2.11
CA ASP A 36 2.82 17.86 -1.69
C ASP A 36 4.10 17.28 -2.33
N LEU A 37 4.06 16.00 -2.71
CA LEU A 37 5.16 15.27 -3.37
C LEU A 37 4.99 15.20 -4.89
N GLY A 38 4.00 15.88 -5.47
CA GLY A 38 3.71 15.87 -6.91
C GLY A 38 3.00 14.61 -7.41
N TYR A 39 2.46 13.78 -6.51
CA TYR A 39 1.67 12.61 -6.84
C TYR A 39 0.17 12.90 -6.79
N VAL A 40 -0.62 12.09 -7.50
CA VAL A 40 -2.07 12.13 -7.42
C VAL A 40 -2.55 11.11 -6.36
N PRO A 41 -3.31 11.52 -5.34
CA PRO A 41 -3.86 10.58 -4.36
C PRO A 41 -4.77 9.53 -5.00
N LEU A 42 -4.58 8.27 -4.62
CA LEU A 42 -5.47 7.16 -4.95
C LEU A 42 -6.80 7.32 -4.22
N ARG A 43 -7.90 7.09 -4.93
CA ARG A 43 -9.28 7.17 -4.40
C ARG A 43 -10.14 6.03 -4.94
N GLY A 44 -11.33 5.87 -4.37
CA GLY A 44 -12.36 4.96 -4.90
C GLY A 44 -11.90 3.50 -5.06
N SER A 45 -12.25 2.89 -6.19
CA SER A 45 -12.06 1.46 -6.45
C SER A 45 -10.59 1.04 -6.49
N ILE A 46 -9.69 1.87 -7.03
CA ILE A 46 -8.26 1.56 -7.09
C ILE A 46 -7.61 1.56 -5.70
N LEU A 47 -8.00 2.49 -4.82
CA LEU A 47 -7.54 2.50 -3.43
C LEU A 47 -8.02 1.24 -2.68
N LYS A 48 -9.28 0.85 -2.89
CA LYS A 48 -9.86 -0.37 -2.31
C LYS A 48 -9.11 -1.62 -2.78
N ALA A 49 -8.83 -1.73 -4.08
CA ALA A 49 -8.09 -2.84 -4.67
C ALA A 49 -6.66 -2.93 -4.12
N ALA A 50 -5.96 -1.79 -3.99
CA ALA A 50 -4.62 -1.75 -3.42
C ALA A 50 -4.59 -2.23 -1.96
N LYS A 51 -5.54 -1.79 -1.12
CA LYS A 51 -5.66 -2.27 0.27
C LYS A 51 -5.94 -3.77 0.34
N ALA A 52 -6.78 -4.29 -0.55
CA ALA A 52 -7.06 -5.72 -0.63
C ALA A 52 -5.83 -6.55 -1.06
N ALA A 53 -4.97 -6.01 -1.93
CA ALA A 53 -3.71 -6.65 -2.28
C ALA A 53 -2.74 -6.69 -1.09
N VAL A 54 -2.64 -5.61 -0.31
CA VAL A 54 -1.79 -5.56 0.89
C VAL A 54 -2.20 -6.60 1.94
N ALA A 55 -3.50 -6.88 2.08
CA ALA A 55 -3.99 -7.91 2.99
C ALA A 55 -3.45 -9.33 2.69
N LYS A 56 -2.94 -9.57 1.47
CA LYS A 56 -2.36 -10.85 1.05
C LYS A 56 -0.89 -11.02 1.44
N ILE A 57 -0.21 -9.96 1.89
CA ILE A 57 1.22 -10.02 2.25
C ILE A 57 1.36 -10.84 3.52
N GLY A 58 2.12 -11.94 3.47
CA GLY A 58 2.31 -12.90 4.55
C GLY A 58 1.04 -13.62 4.98
N ALA A 59 0.15 -13.89 4.02
CA ALA A 59 -1.03 -14.74 4.17
C ALA A 59 -0.74 -16.17 3.70
#